data_AF-A0A522LAN6-F1
#
_entry.id   AF-A0A522LAN6-F1
#
_cell.length_a   1.000
_cell.length_b   1.000
_cell.length_c   1.000
_cell.angle_alpha   90.00
_cell.angle_beta   90.00
_cell.angle_gamma   90.00
#
_symmetry.space_group_name_H-M   'P 1'
#
loop_
_entity.id
_entity.type
_entity.pdbx_description
1 polymer ?
#
loop_
_entity_poly.entity_id
_entity_poly.type
_entity_poly.pdbx_seq_one_letter_code
_entity_poly.pdbx_strand_id
1 'polypeptide(L)'
;MPLRLASLAFACAVALSCAATSAAQDADVAVPPTPAVGAASTELPADRVTATLADYQRWLDELAARDGTAGLATAVVIDDKVVFERTLGYADVATQTPVTPDTVFRLASLSKAFASALTGLLVDRHDLHWHTRLVDVLPDFRLKDTADTDAATVADVLGQRLGLPNNAYDNLLEAGVPYADLIARLAEVDPICAPGACYGYENVAFSLIGNVLAARLGKTFPQLVKHNLFQPLGMRDASYGLDGLESSPSWARPHRAAGNGWLSFTPNETYYQLAPAAGVNASIRDMERWLIAQMGGRRNVLPANLLERLHTPDVVTPSELHASPWRRARLSAAHYALGWRVYTYGGETLIYHAGAVAGYRTMIGFFPRYRAGVVTLWNANGAMPSGLMPMVFDGLLGLPHVDWAGLESPPVASIAPAHTASHKHHGS
;
A
#
# COMPACT_ATOMS: atom_id res chain seq x y z
N MET A 1 -23.45 -37.12 -78.57
CA MET A 1 -24.54 -36.12 -78.63
C MET A 1 -25.83 -36.76 -78.10
N PRO A 2 -26.50 -36.15 -77.12
CA PRO A 2 -25.86 -35.51 -75.98
C PRO A 2 -26.50 -35.94 -74.64
N LEU A 3 -25.66 -36.41 -73.71
CA LEU A 3 -25.98 -36.48 -72.29
C LEU A 3 -25.36 -35.27 -71.58
N ARG A 4 -26.24 -34.56 -70.87
CA ARG A 4 -26.11 -33.80 -69.61
C ARG A 4 -24.72 -33.25 -69.24
N LEU A 5 -24.66 -31.92 -69.13
CA LEU A 5 -23.64 -31.17 -68.39
C LEU A 5 -24.29 -30.41 -67.22
N ALA A 6 -23.56 -30.46 -66.12
CA ALA A 6 -23.90 -29.99 -64.78
C ALA A 6 -23.68 -28.48 -64.59
N SER A 7 -24.30 -27.92 -63.55
CA SER A 7 -23.87 -26.76 -62.77
C SER A 7 -24.72 -26.74 -61.48
N LEU A 8 -24.28 -27.37 -60.38
CA LEU A 8 -23.62 -26.74 -59.22
C LEU A 8 -24.10 -25.32 -58.88
N ALA A 9 -24.82 -25.17 -57.76
CA ALA A 9 -24.33 -24.40 -56.60
C ALA A 9 -25.28 -24.52 -55.39
N PHE A 10 -24.78 -25.27 -54.41
CA PHE A 10 -24.85 -25.13 -52.95
C PHE A 10 -26.00 -24.42 -52.21
N ALA A 11 -26.46 -25.17 -51.21
CA ALA A 11 -27.35 -24.85 -50.09
C ALA A 11 -26.79 -23.78 -49.13
N CYS A 12 -27.68 -23.19 -48.31
CA CYS A 12 -27.63 -23.41 -46.86
C CYS A 12 -28.87 -22.91 -46.14
N ALA A 13 -29.26 -23.68 -45.13
CA ALA A 13 -30.46 -23.57 -44.33
C ALA A 13 -30.42 -22.38 -43.35
N VAL A 14 -31.59 -21.79 -43.14
CA VAL A 14 -31.84 -20.77 -42.10
C VAL A 14 -31.85 -21.48 -40.74
N ALA A 15 -30.80 -21.28 -39.94
CA ALA A 15 -30.78 -21.62 -38.54
C ALA A 15 -31.21 -20.40 -37.71
N LEU A 16 -32.32 -20.52 -36.98
CA LEU A 16 -32.71 -19.58 -35.94
C LEU A 16 -31.68 -19.65 -34.80
N SER A 17 -30.86 -18.61 -34.65
CA SER A 17 -30.03 -18.41 -33.47
C SER A 17 -30.82 -17.63 -32.42
N CYS A 18 -31.20 -18.30 -31.33
CA CYS A 18 -31.56 -17.63 -30.08
C CYS A 18 -30.29 -16.95 -29.53
N ALA A 19 -30.18 -15.64 -29.72
CA ALA A 19 -29.18 -14.83 -29.04
C ALA A 19 -29.56 -14.76 -27.55
N ALA A 20 -28.93 -15.58 -26.73
CA ALA A 20 -28.86 -15.34 -25.29
C ALA A 20 -27.94 -14.15 -25.07
N THR A 21 -28.52 -12.97 -24.88
CA THR A 21 -27.83 -11.79 -24.37
C THR A 21 -27.41 -12.06 -22.94
N SER A 22 -26.15 -12.48 -22.77
CA SER A 22 -25.45 -12.38 -21.49
C SER A 22 -25.22 -10.90 -21.18
N ALA A 23 -26.23 -10.25 -20.61
CA ALA A 23 -25.99 -9.02 -19.87
C ALA A 23 -25.15 -9.41 -18.65
N ALA A 24 -23.85 -9.09 -18.69
CA ALA A 24 -23.06 -9.02 -17.47
C ALA A 24 -23.77 -8.03 -16.56
N GLN A 25 -24.39 -8.52 -15.50
CA GLN A 25 -24.81 -7.68 -14.40
C GLN A 25 -23.52 -7.13 -13.81
N ASP A 26 -23.21 -5.86 -14.11
CA ASP A 26 -22.34 -5.07 -13.26
C ASP A 26 -22.96 -5.14 -11.87
N ALA A 27 -22.43 -6.03 -11.04
CA ALA A 27 -22.75 -6.02 -9.63
C ALA A 27 -22.29 -4.65 -9.14
N ASP A 28 -23.24 -3.79 -8.79
CA ASP A 28 -22.99 -2.50 -8.15
C ASP A 28 -22.05 -2.75 -6.97
N VAL A 29 -20.76 -2.48 -7.15
CA VAL A 29 -19.77 -2.63 -6.10
C VAL A 29 -20.09 -1.52 -5.10
N ALA A 30 -20.64 -1.90 -3.95
CA ALA A 30 -21.05 -0.96 -2.93
C ALA A 30 -19.88 -0.01 -2.59
N VAL A 31 -20.10 1.30 -2.64
CA VAL A 31 -19.08 2.28 -2.26
C VAL A 31 -19.03 2.34 -0.73
N PRO A 32 -17.86 2.18 -0.07
CA PRO A 32 -17.75 2.40 1.36
C PRO A 32 -18.25 3.82 1.72
N PRO A 33 -18.91 4.02 2.86
CA PRO A 33 -19.31 5.37 3.24
C PRO A 33 -18.07 6.23 3.47
N THR A 34 -18.16 7.51 3.09
CA THR A 34 -17.13 8.51 3.40
C THR A 34 -16.92 8.56 4.91
N PRO A 35 -15.67 8.40 5.40
CA PRO A 35 -15.43 8.43 6.84
C PRO A 35 -15.66 9.82 7.42
N ALA A 36 -16.40 9.90 8.52
CA ALA A 36 -16.60 11.13 9.29
C ALA A 36 -15.43 11.35 10.26
N VAL A 37 -14.27 11.77 9.74
CA VAL A 37 -13.05 11.96 10.54
C VAL A 37 -13.23 13.17 11.45
N GLY A 38 -13.57 12.93 12.71
CA GLY A 38 -13.77 13.97 13.73
C GLY A 38 -15.15 13.98 14.38
N ALA A 39 -16.06 13.12 13.91
CA ALA A 39 -17.27 12.76 14.65
C ALA A 39 -16.93 12.04 15.97
N ALA A 40 -17.92 11.94 16.87
CA ALA A 40 -17.76 11.17 18.09
C ALA A 40 -17.46 9.70 17.77
N SER A 41 -16.44 9.11 18.41
CA SER A 41 -16.16 7.68 18.27
C SER A 41 -17.28 6.85 18.87
N THR A 42 -17.50 5.69 18.25
CA THR A 42 -18.21 4.58 18.91
C THR A 42 -17.20 3.84 19.77
N GLU A 43 -17.50 3.70 21.06
CA GLU A 43 -16.63 2.97 21.99
C GLU A 43 -16.65 1.46 21.67
N LEU A 44 -15.47 0.85 21.65
CA LEU A 44 -15.33 -0.60 21.57
C LEU A 44 -15.55 -1.23 22.96
N PRO A 45 -16.23 -2.38 23.08
CA PRO A 45 -16.38 -3.05 24.37
C PRO A 45 -15.02 -3.34 25.04
N ALA A 46 -14.84 -2.87 26.28
CA ALA A 46 -13.54 -2.91 26.96
C ALA A 46 -13.01 -4.32 27.21
N ASP A 47 -13.92 -5.27 27.46
CA ASP A 47 -13.64 -6.70 27.58
C ASP A 47 -13.10 -7.28 26.27
N ARG A 48 -13.71 -6.90 25.14
CA ARG A 48 -13.27 -7.29 23.80
C ARG A 48 -11.90 -6.73 23.45
N VAL A 49 -11.66 -5.46 23.76
CA VAL A 49 -10.33 -4.84 23.57
C VAL A 49 -9.29 -5.60 24.38
N THR A 50 -9.56 -5.86 25.67
CA THR A 50 -8.64 -6.54 26.56
C THR A 50 -8.33 -7.97 26.08
N ALA A 51 -9.35 -8.73 25.70
CA ALA A 51 -9.18 -10.08 25.14
C ALA A 51 -8.35 -10.06 23.85
N THR A 52 -8.67 -9.15 22.92
CA THR A 52 -7.95 -9.03 21.64
C THR A 52 -6.48 -8.69 21.83
N LEU A 53 -6.14 -7.80 22.77
CA LEU A 53 -4.74 -7.46 23.05
C LEU A 53 -3.98 -8.61 23.72
N ALA A 54 -4.64 -9.38 24.59
CA ALA A 54 -4.05 -10.59 25.18
C ALA A 54 -3.79 -11.67 24.11
N ASP A 55 -4.72 -11.85 23.17
CA ASP A 55 -4.53 -12.75 22.02
C ASP A 55 -3.42 -12.24 21.10
N TYR A 56 -3.36 -10.94 20.85
CA TYR A 56 -2.30 -10.37 20.02
C TYR A 56 -0.91 -10.57 20.62
N GLN A 57 -0.78 -10.39 21.94
CA GLN A 57 0.42 -10.72 22.69
C GLN A 57 0.83 -12.19 22.47
N ARG A 58 -0.12 -13.12 22.61
CA ARG A 58 0.11 -14.56 22.39
C ARG A 58 0.53 -14.87 20.95
N TRP A 59 -0.12 -14.28 19.94
CA TRP A 59 0.26 -14.48 18.54
C TRP A 59 1.66 -13.95 18.23
N LEU A 60 2.05 -12.83 18.84
CA LEU A 60 3.41 -12.29 18.71
C LEU A 60 4.45 -13.17 19.41
N ASP A 61 4.10 -13.81 20.55
CA ASP A 61 4.95 -14.82 21.20
C ASP A 61 5.17 -16.04 20.29
N GLU A 62 4.11 -16.54 19.65
CA GLU A 62 4.18 -17.64 18.68
C GLU A 62 4.99 -17.27 17.43
N LEU A 63 4.81 -16.06 16.90
CA LEU A 63 5.60 -15.57 15.77
C LEU A 63 7.10 -15.56 16.12
N ALA A 64 7.45 -15.10 17.33
CA ALA A 64 8.83 -15.07 17.80
C ALA A 64 9.40 -16.48 17.99
N ALA A 65 8.63 -17.39 18.59
CA ALA A 65 9.04 -18.78 18.79
C ALA A 65 9.29 -19.54 17.47
N ARG A 66 8.56 -19.16 16.40
CA ARG A 66 8.69 -19.75 15.06
C ARG A 66 9.77 -19.09 14.19
N ASP A 67 10.47 -18.08 14.70
CA ASP A 67 11.36 -17.22 13.90
C ASP A 67 10.65 -16.69 12.63
N GLY A 68 9.37 -16.30 12.77
CA GLY A 68 8.51 -15.94 11.64
C GLY A 68 8.86 -14.62 10.95
N THR A 69 9.79 -13.85 11.52
CA THR A 69 10.36 -12.61 10.97
C THR A 69 11.69 -12.29 11.65
N ALA A 70 12.63 -11.68 10.92
CA ALA A 70 13.92 -11.27 11.47
C ALA A 70 13.76 -10.25 12.61
N GLY A 71 12.88 -9.27 12.42
CA GLY A 71 12.55 -8.23 13.39
C GLY A 71 11.22 -7.58 13.04
N LEU A 72 10.51 -7.07 14.05
CA LEU A 72 9.20 -6.45 13.90
C LEU A 72 8.95 -5.43 15.00
N ALA A 73 8.22 -4.36 14.68
CA ALA A 73 7.65 -3.42 15.62
C ALA A 73 6.17 -3.17 15.29
N THR A 74 5.30 -3.12 16.30
CA THR A 74 3.87 -2.92 16.09
C THR A 74 3.21 -2.18 17.25
N ALA A 75 2.14 -1.46 16.95
CA ALA A 75 1.35 -0.76 17.93
C ALA A 75 -0.16 -0.82 17.60
N VAL A 76 -0.98 -0.77 18.66
CA VAL A 76 -2.43 -0.58 18.58
C VAL A 76 -2.78 0.74 19.24
N VAL A 77 -3.54 1.57 18.53
CA VAL A 77 -4.01 2.88 19.02
C VAL A 77 -5.53 2.86 19.09
N ILE A 78 -6.09 3.26 20.23
CA ILE A 78 -7.53 3.44 20.43
C ILE A 78 -7.75 4.80 21.13
N ASP A 79 -8.65 5.63 20.59
CA ASP A 79 -8.98 6.96 21.13
C ASP A 79 -7.75 7.80 21.47
N ASP A 80 -6.84 7.90 20.49
CA ASP A 80 -5.56 8.63 20.56
C ASP A 80 -4.55 8.12 21.61
N LYS A 81 -4.79 6.94 22.19
CA LYS A 81 -3.89 6.30 23.14
C LYS A 81 -3.26 5.06 22.52
N VAL A 82 -1.94 4.94 22.66
CA VAL A 82 -1.23 3.69 22.39
C VAL A 82 -1.59 2.72 23.51
N VAL A 83 -2.43 1.74 23.20
CA VAL A 83 -2.90 0.72 24.16
C VAL A 83 -2.06 -0.56 24.13
N PHE A 84 -1.21 -0.69 23.11
CA PHE A 84 -0.29 -1.80 22.94
C PHE A 84 0.90 -1.34 22.07
N GLU A 85 2.13 -1.62 22.50
CA GLU A 85 3.37 -1.40 21.74
C GLU A 85 4.24 -2.64 21.96
N ARG A 86 4.75 -3.24 20.88
CA ARG A 86 5.61 -4.42 20.98
C ARG A 86 6.66 -4.48 19.87
N THR A 87 7.86 -4.92 20.24
CA THR A 87 8.94 -5.25 19.31
C THR A 87 9.38 -6.69 19.46
N LEU A 88 9.88 -7.28 18.38
CA LEU A 88 10.39 -8.65 18.29
C LEU A 88 11.67 -8.67 17.47
N GLY A 89 12.53 -9.65 17.74
CA GLY A 89 13.68 -10.00 16.92
C GLY A 89 14.74 -8.89 16.85
N TYR A 90 15.43 -8.83 15.72
CA TYR A 90 16.64 -8.04 15.53
C TYR A 90 16.49 -6.98 14.45
N ALA A 91 16.96 -5.77 14.79
CA ALA A 91 17.26 -4.73 13.82
C ALA A 91 18.38 -5.20 12.88
N ASP A 92 19.34 -5.97 13.38
CA ASP A 92 20.37 -6.62 12.58
C ASP A 92 20.81 -7.94 13.22
N VAL A 93 20.58 -9.06 12.52
CA VAL A 93 20.95 -10.39 13.01
C VAL A 93 22.46 -10.61 13.04
N ALA A 94 23.24 -9.91 12.20
CA ALA A 94 24.69 -10.07 12.17
C ALA A 94 25.35 -9.56 13.46
N THR A 95 24.78 -8.52 14.06
CA THR A 95 25.25 -7.92 15.32
C THR A 95 24.38 -8.29 16.52
N GLN A 96 23.30 -9.06 16.30
CA GLN A 96 22.27 -9.35 17.30
C GLN A 96 21.67 -8.08 17.96
N THR A 97 21.61 -6.98 17.20
CA THR A 97 21.02 -5.73 17.68
C THR A 97 19.50 -5.88 17.74
N PRO A 98 18.84 -5.75 18.90
CA PRO A 98 17.39 -5.95 19.00
C PRO A 98 16.61 -4.83 18.32
N VAL A 99 15.40 -5.14 17.85
CA VAL A 99 14.43 -4.09 17.48
C VAL A 99 13.94 -3.39 18.74
N THR A 100 13.99 -2.06 18.72
CA THR A 100 13.44 -1.19 19.77
C THR A 100 12.32 -0.32 19.20
N PRO A 101 11.47 0.30 20.05
CA PRO A 101 10.44 1.21 19.57
C PRO A 101 10.96 2.42 18.76
N ASP A 102 12.22 2.79 18.94
CA ASP A 102 12.88 3.90 18.24
C ASP A 102 13.69 3.40 17.01
N THR A 103 13.69 2.09 16.73
CA THR A 103 14.36 1.54 15.54
C THR A 103 13.62 1.96 14.28
N VAL A 104 14.34 2.62 13.37
CA VAL A 104 13.79 3.15 12.12
C VAL A 104 13.69 2.05 11.04
N PHE A 105 12.55 2.00 10.36
CA PHE A 105 12.28 1.11 9.23
C PHE A 105 12.05 1.91 7.95
N ARG A 106 12.32 1.31 6.78
CA ARG A 106 11.85 1.84 5.49
C ARG A 106 10.35 1.62 5.38
N LEU A 107 9.60 2.68 5.11
CA LEU A 107 8.13 2.58 5.01
C LEU A 107 7.63 2.11 3.65
N ALA A 108 8.47 2.18 2.61
CA ALA A 108 8.10 1.86 1.23
C ALA A 108 6.82 2.60 0.81
N SER A 109 5.90 1.93 0.13
CA SER A 109 4.66 2.50 -0.41
C SER A 109 3.74 3.18 0.61
N LEU A 110 3.92 2.97 1.91
CA LEU A 110 3.22 3.76 2.92
C LEU A 110 3.60 5.26 2.88
N SER A 111 4.72 5.61 2.24
CA SER A 111 5.14 7.00 1.96
C SER A 111 4.09 7.81 1.19
N LYS A 112 3.26 7.15 0.37
CA LYS A 112 2.20 7.80 -0.43
C LYS A 112 1.20 8.56 0.43
N ALA A 113 0.89 8.05 1.62
CA ALA A 113 0.02 8.71 2.58
C ALA A 113 0.59 10.05 3.07
N PHE A 114 1.92 10.17 3.19
CA PHE A 114 2.59 11.43 3.55
C PHE A 114 2.55 12.43 2.40
N ALA A 115 2.75 11.96 1.16
CA ALA A 115 2.59 12.79 -0.03
C ALA A 115 1.16 13.35 -0.16
N SER A 116 0.17 12.50 0.09
CA SER A 116 -1.25 12.88 0.11
C SER A 116 -1.53 13.93 1.18
N ALA A 117 -1.09 13.71 2.42
CA ALA A 117 -1.29 14.66 3.51
C ALA A 117 -0.60 16.01 3.28
N LEU A 118 0.66 16.00 2.81
CA LEU A 118 1.37 17.23 2.48
C LEU A 118 0.64 18.00 1.38
N THR A 119 0.22 17.31 0.32
CA THR A 119 -0.52 17.93 -0.78
C THR A 119 -1.84 18.51 -0.28
N GLY A 120 -2.57 17.79 0.57
CA GLY A 120 -3.80 18.28 1.19
C GLY A 120 -3.59 19.56 2.00
N LEU A 121 -2.50 19.65 2.78
CA LEU A 121 -2.20 20.86 3.54
C LEU A 121 -1.91 22.06 2.65
N LEU A 122 -1.28 21.83 1.49
CA LEU A 122 -1.01 22.88 0.51
C LEU A 122 -2.29 23.28 -0.23
N VAL A 123 -3.22 22.35 -0.45
CA VAL A 123 -4.54 22.67 -1.00
C VAL A 123 -5.38 23.48 -0.02
N ASP A 124 -5.37 23.11 1.26
CA ASP A 124 -6.08 23.83 2.34
C ASP A 124 -5.56 25.28 2.50
N ARG A 125 -4.28 25.51 2.21
CA ARG A 125 -3.64 26.85 2.21
C ARG A 125 -3.79 27.62 0.90
N HIS A 126 -4.45 27.04 -0.12
CA HIS A 126 -4.59 27.59 -1.46
C HIS A 126 -3.26 27.74 -2.24
N ASP A 127 -2.19 27.05 -1.82
CA ASP A 127 -0.91 27.01 -2.55
C ASP A 127 -0.98 26.08 -3.79
N LEU A 128 -1.96 25.18 -3.80
CA LEU A 128 -2.23 24.21 -4.86
C LEU A 128 -3.74 23.91 -4.91
N HIS A 129 -4.23 23.31 -5.98
CA HIS A 129 -5.58 22.75 -6.03
C HIS A 129 -5.56 21.28 -6.44
N TRP A 130 -6.55 20.50 -6.01
CA TRP A 130 -6.70 19.10 -6.43
C TRP A 130 -6.76 18.94 -7.95
N HIS A 131 -7.40 19.90 -8.63
CA HIS A 131 -7.56 19.93 -10.09
C HIS A 131 -6.47 20.74 -10.80
N THR A 132 -5.38 21.10 -10.10
CA THR A 132 -4.21 21.68 -10.78
C THR A 132 -3.72 20.68 -11.81
N ARG A 133 -3.71 21.09 -13.08
CA ARG A 133 -3.23 20.26 -14.19
C ARG A 133 -1.73 20.13 -14.11
N LEU A 134 -1.21 18.94 -14.38
CA LEU A 134 0.23 18.67 -14.31
C LEU A 134 1.00 19.56 -15.28
N VAL A 135 0.49 19.74 -16.50
CA VAL A 135 1.09 20.59 -17.55
C VAL A 135 1.22 22.06 -17.16
N ASP A 136 0.34 22.58 -16.28
CA ASP A 136 0.40 23.97 -15.81
C ASP A 136 1.53 24.19 -14.79
N VAL A 137 2.14 23.11 -14.29
CA VAL A 137 3.23 23.13 -13.30
C VAL A 137 4.52 22.57 -13.88
N LEU A 138 4.40 21.51 -14.67
CA LEU A 138 5.48 20.74 -15.28
C LEU A 138 5.30 20.84 -16.80
N PRO A 139 5.80 21.89 -17.47
CA PRO A 139 5.54 22.12 -18.89
C PRO A 139 6.10 21.04 -19.81
N ASP A 140 7.02 20.20 -19.33
CA ASP A 140 7.59 19.06 -20.05
C ASP A 140 6.89 17.73 -19.75
N PHE A 141 5.89 17.71 -18.85
CA PHE A 141 5.11 16.50 -18.57
C PHE A 141 4.32 16.07 -19.81
N ARG A 142 4.47 14.81 -20.21
CA ARG A 142 3.77 14.22 -21.35
C ARG A 142 3.32 12.80 -21.00
N LEU A 143 2.09 12.49 -21.38
CA LEU A 143 1.60 11.14 -21.62
C LEU A 143 1.56 10.89 -23.12
N LYS A 144 1.32 9.64 -23.52
CA LYS A 144 1.27 9.26 -24.94
C LYS A 144 0.25 10.06 -25.74
N ASP A 145 -0.94 10.26 -25.16
CA ASP A 145 -1.99 11.06 -25.76
C ASP A 145 -1.97 12.49 -25.23
N THR A 146 -2.07 13.47 -26.15
CA THR A 146 -2.07 14.90 -25.80
C THR A 146 -3.29 15.29 -24.96
N ALA A 147 -4.46 14.72 -25.25
CA ALA A 147 -5.68 14.98 -24.48
C ALA A 147 -5.52 14.53 -23.02
N ASP A 148 -4.93 13.34 -22.80
CA ASP A 148 -4.67 12.82 -21.45
C ASP A 148 -3.61 13.65 -20.72
N THR A 149 -2.57 14.07 -21.44
CA THR A 149 -1.55 14.99 -20.94
C THR A 149 -2.17 16.28 -20.41
N ASP A 150 -3.07 16.89 -21.20
CA ASP A 150 -3.72 18.16 -20.85
C ASP A 150 -4.79 18.01 -19.76
N ALA A 151 -5.35 16.81 -19.59
CA ALA A 151 -6.40 16.52 -18.62
C ALA A 151 -5.86 16.12 -17.24
N ALA A 152 -4.67 15.50 -17.17
CA ALA A 152 -4.16 14.91 -15.94
C ALA A 152 -3.90 15.95 -14.82
N THR A 153 -4.42 15.67 -13.63
CA THR A 153 -4.38 16.55 -12.46
C THR A 153 -3.59 15.95 -11.30
N VAL A 154 -3.29 16.79 -10.30
CA VAL A 154 -2.71 16.36 -9.01
C VAL A 154 -3.54 15.26 -8.33
N ALA A 155 -4.87 15.38 -8.37
CA ALA A 155 -5.75 14.36 -7.79
C ALA A 155 -5.71 13.04 -8.58
N ASP A 156 -5.46 13.07 -9.89
CA ASP A 156 -5.32 11.84 -10.68
C ASP A 156 -4.05 11.07 -10.31
N VAL A 157 -2.95 11.78 -10.05
CA VAL A 157 -1.71 11.18 -9.56
C VAL A 157 -1.91 10.55 -8.17
N LEU A 158 -2.44 11.31 -7.21
CA LEU A 158 -2.65 10.82 -5.84
C LEU A 158 -3.69 9.69 -5.76
N GLY A 159 -4.70 9.73 -6.63
CA GLY A 159 -5.74 8.72 -6.74
C GLY A 159 -5.35 7.48 -7.54
N GLN A 160 -4.10 7.40 -8.05
CA GLN A 160 -3.63 6.30 -8.89
C GLN A 160 -4.53 6.08 -10.12
N ARG A 161 -4.93 7.18 -10.76
CA ARG A 161 -5.89 7.20 -11.87
C ARG A 161 -5.38 7.99 -13.07
N LEU A 162 -4.10 7.87 -13.40
CA LEU A 162 -3.53 8.46 -14.62
C LEU A 162 -3.81 7.66 -15.89
N GLY A 163 -4.42 6.48 -15.79
CA GLY A 163 -4.67 5.61 -16.94
C GLY A 163 -3.47 4.78 -17.40
N LEU A 164 -2.42 4.69 -16.59
CA LEU A 164 -1.22 3.88 -16.87
C LEU A 164 -1.43 2.41 -16.43
N PRO A 165 -0.80 1.44 -17.11
CA PRO A 165 -0.79 0.04 -16.69
C PRO A 165 0.01 -0.12 -15.38
N ASN A 166 -0.52 -0.91 -14.44
CA ASN A 166 0.07 -1.09 -13.09
C ASN A 166 1.59 -1.26 -13.09
N ASN A 167 2.26 -0.44 -12.29
CA ASN A 167 3.70 -0.41 -12.05
C ASN A 167 4.51 -0.12 -13.33
N ALA A 168 4.01 0.78 -14.17
CA ALA A 168 4.73 1.22 -15.36
C ALA A 168 6.14 1.70 -14.99
N TYR A 169 7.13 1.04 -15.60
CA TYR A 169 8.56 1.29 -15.44
C TYR A 169 9.21 0.98 -14.08
N ASP A 170 8.53 0.31 -13.15
CA ASP A 170 9.18 -0.17 -11.93
C ASP A 170 10.33 -1.14 -12.24
N ASN A 171 10.17 -1.99 -13.26
CA ASN A 171 11.22 -2.89 -13.75
C ASN A 171 12.45 -2.14 -14.29
N LEU A 172 12.25 -0.99 -14.94
CA LEU A 172 13.35 -0.16 -15.45
C LEU A 172 14.02 0.62 -14.33
N LEU A 173 13.25 1.11 -13.35
CA LEU A 173 13.79 1.69 -12.13
C LEU A 173 14.70 0.66 -11.42
N GLU A 174 14.22 -0.58 -11.27
CA GLU A 174 14.99 -1.69 -10.70
C GLU A 174 16.23 -2.06 -11.50
N ALA A 175 16.20 -1.86 -12.82
CA ALA A 175 17.35 -1.97 -13.71
C ALA A 175 18.31 -0.76 -13.65
N GLY A 176 18.03 0.24 -12.81
CA GLY A 176 18.89 1.41 -12.58
C GLY A 176 18.66 2.59 -13.52
N VAL A 177 17.56 2.60 -14.28
CA VAL A 177 17.21 3.77 -15.12
C VAL A 177 16.85 4.94 -14.21
N PRO A 178 17.45 6.14 -14.40
CA PRO A 178 17.18 7.31 -13.57
C PRO A 178 15.71 7.73 -13.60
N TYR A 179 15.18 8.16 -12.45
CA TYR A 179 13.79 8.61 -12.33
C TYR A 179 13.38 9.67 -13.38
N ALA A 180 14.25 10.64 -13.68
CA ALA A 180 13.96 11.69 -14.66
C ALA A 180 13.71 11.12 -16.08
N ASP A 181 14.48 10.10 -16.47
CA ASP A 181 14.32 9.43 -17.76
C ASP A 181 13.01 8.62 -17.80
N LEU A 182 12.63 8.00 -16.68
CA LEU A 182 11.38 7.25 -16.57
C LEU A 182 10.14 8.15 -16.70
N ILE A 183 10.20 9.35 -16.12
CA ILE A 183 9.14 10.35 -16.27
C ILE A 183 9.00 10.79 -17.73
N ALA A 184 10.11 11.05 -18.43
CA ALA A 184 10.07 11.41 -19.85
C ALA A 184 9.48 10.27 -20.70
N ARG A 185 9.79 9.01 -20.37
CA ARG A 185 9.26 7.83 -21.05
C ARG A 185 7.77 7.58 -20.83
N LEU A 186 7.10 8.26 -19.89
CA LEU A 186 5.63 8.14 -19.74
C LEU A 186 4.88 8.51 -21.04
N ALA A 187 5.50 9.31 -21.91
CA ALA A 187 5.00 9.61 -23.25
C ALA A 187 4.98 8.40 -24.21
N GLU A 188 5.62 7.29 -23.86
CA GLU A 188 5.71 6.08 -24.69
C GLU A 188 4.72 4.99 -24.23
N VAL A 189 4.15 5.12 -23.02
CA VAL A 189 3.28 4.10 -22.41
C VAL A 189 1.90 4.12 -23.05
N ASP A 190 1.43 2.96 -23.50
CA ASP A 190 0.05 2.78 -23.95
C ASP A 190 -0.91 2.92 -22.76
N PRO A 191 -1.87 3.89 -22.79
CA PRO A 191 -2.84 4.03 -21.72
C PRO A 191 -3.86 2.89 -21.75
N ILE A 192 -4.32 2.48 -20.58
CA ILE A 192 -5.41 1.50 -20.41
C ILE A 192 -6.78 2.17 -20.28
N CYS A 193 -6.82 3.46 -19.94
CA CYS A 193 -8.01 4.29 -19.86
C CYS A 193 -7.60 5.78 -19.84
N ALA A 194 -8.55 6.69 -19.98
CA ALA A 194 -8.30 8.13 -19.80
C ALA A 194 -8.01 8.46 -18.31
N PRO A 195 -7.27 9.54 -18.01
CA PRO A 195 -7.10 10.04 -16.65
C PRO A 195 -8.42 10.22 -15.92
N GLY A 196 -8.46 9.77 -14.67
CA GLY A 196 -9.63 9.76 -13.81
C GLY A 196 -10.56 8.56 -13.99
N ALA A 197 -10.47 7.80 -15.09
CA ALA A 197 -11.47 6.79 -15.44
C ALA A 197 -11.24 5.41 -14.80
N CYS A 198 -10.00 5.04 -14.50
CA CYS A 198 -9.67 3.74 -13.93
C CYS A 198 -8.45 3.79 -13.02
N TYR A 199 -8.30 2.76 -12.20
CA TYR A 199 -7.19 2.59 -11.27
C TYR A 199 -6.01 1.88 -11.94
N GLY A 200 -4.82 2.47 -11.81
CA GLY A 200 -3.52 1.89 -12.15
C GLY A 200 -2.51 2.29 -11.09
N TYR A 201 -2.01 1.31 -10.32
CA TYR A 201 -1.09 1.56 -9.22
C TYR A 201 0.32 1.85 -9.72
N GLU A 202 0.76 3.09 -9.59
CA GLU A 202 2.06 3.56 -10.06
C GLU A 202 2.97 3.99 -8.90
N ASN A 203 4.27 3.73 -9.03
CA ASN A 203 5.29 4.31 -8.14
C ASN A 203 6.01 5.48 -8.83
N VAL A 204 6.43 5.27 -10.08
CA VAL A 204 7.14 6.27 -10.89
C VAL A 204 6.25 7.49 -11.11
N ALA A 205 5.06 7.31 -11.69
CA ALA A 205 4.16 8.43 -11.97
C ALA A 205 3.63 9.09 -10.69
N PHE A 206 3.36 8.32 -9.63
CA PHE A 206 2.96 8.87 -8.33
C PHE A 206 3.99 9.88 -7.77
N SER A 207 5.28 9.67 -8.08
CA SER A 207 6.35 10.56 -7.61
C SER A 207 6.36 11.92 -8.29
N LEU A 208 5.58 12.14 -9.35
CA LEU A 208 5.36 13.47 -9.94
C LEU A 208 4.83 14.49 -8.93
N ILE A 209 4.18 14.05 -7.85
CA ILE A 209 3.79 14.93 -6.74
C ILE A 209 5.00 15.67 -6.18
N GLY A 210 6.15 15.01 -6.06
CA GLY A 210 7.39 15.64 -5.60
C GLY A 210 7.83 16.75 -6.55
N ASN A 211 7.78 16.50 -7.86
CA ASN A 211 8.11 17.46 -8.91
C ASN A 211 7.15 18.66 -8.90
N VAL A 212 5.84 18.42 -8.82
CA VAL A 212 4.80 19.47 -8.76
C VAL A 212 5.04 20.38 -7.55
N LEU A 213 5.22 19.80 -6.37
CA LEU A 213 5.39 20.58 -5.14
C LEU A 213 6.73 21.35 -5.14
N ALA A 214 7.79 20.75 -5.68
CA ALA A 214 9.08 21.42 -5.82
C ALA A 214 9.01 22.59 -6.80
N ALA A 215 8.37 22.41 -7.95
CA ALA A 215 8.19 23.46 -8.95
C ALA A 215 7.32 24.62 -8.42
N ARG A 216 6.29 24.32 -7.62
CA ARG A 216 5.40 25.35 -7.04
C ARG A 216 6.02 26.12 -5.87
N LEU A 217 6.80 25.45 -5.02
CA LEU A 217 7.22 26.02 -3.73
C LEU A 217 8.73 26.28 -3.62
N GLY A 218 9.53 25.88 -4.60
CA GLY A 218 10.98 26.08 -4.61
C GLY A 218 11.73 25.34 -3.49
N LYS A 219 11.13 24.29 -2.91
CA LYS A 219 11.70 23.46 -1.85
C LYS A 219 11.64 21.99 -2.24
N THR A 220 12.59 21.19 -1.77
CA THR A 220 12.54 19.75 -2.06
C THR A 220 11.37 19.10 -1.32
N PHE A 221 10.82 18.03 -1.90
CA PHE A 221 9.73 17.28 -1.28
C PHE A 221 10.06 16.80 0.15
N PRO A 222 11.26 16.22 0.44
CA PRO A 222 11.65 15.90 1.81
C PRO A 222 11.66 17.09 2.78
N GLN A 223 12.10 18.27 2.34
CA GLN A 223 12.07 19.48 3.18
C GLN A 223 10.64 19.88 3.52
N LEU A 224 9.74 19.83 2.54
CA LEU A 224 8.33 20.15 2.73
C LEU A 224 7.66 19.18 3.71
N VAL A 225 7.89 17.86 3.58
CA VAL A 225 7.33 16.87 4.49
C VAL A 225 7.88 17.05 5.91
N LYS A 226 9.20 17.23 6.05
CA LYS A 226 9.83 17.43 7.37
C LYS A 226 9.21 18.62 8.11
N HIS A 227 9.04 19.74 7.42
CA HIS A 227 8.55 20.98 8.03
C HIS A 227 7.04 20.95 8.33
N ASN A 228 6.23 20.38 7.44
CA ASN A 228 4.77 20.44 7.55
C ASN A 228 4.16 19.24 8.28
N LEU A 229 4.85 18.10 8.32
CA LEU A 229 4.34 16.86 8.91
C LEU A 229 5.22 16.34 10.04
N PHE A 230 6.49 16.01 9.79
CA PHE A 230 7.30 15.32 10.81
C PHE A 230 7.50 16.18 12.05
N GLN A 231 7.96 17.43 11.90
CA GLN A 231 8.20 18.32 13.04
C GLN A 231 6.90 18.64 13.83
N PRO A 232 5.78 19.06 13.20
CA PRO A 232 4.56 19.40 13.94
C PRO A 232 3.86 18.19 14.59
N LEU A 233 4.02 16.99 14.04
CA LEU A 233 3.54 15.75 14.65
C LEU A 233 4.48 15.22 15.73
N GLY A 234 5.71 15.73 15.80
CA GLY A 234 6.73 15.24 16.71
C GLY A 234 7.27 13.87 16.31
N MET A 235 7.30 13.58 15.01
CA MET A 235 7.94 12.39 14.47
C MET A 235 9.45 12.66 14.39
N ARG A 236 10.20 12.14 15.35
CA ARG A 236 11.58 12.57 15.63
C ARG A 236 12.63 11.79 14.84
N ASP A 237 12.34 10.52 14.57
CA ASP A 237 13.24 9.61 13.88
C ASP A 237 12.94 9.59 12.36
N ALA A 238 11.81 10.17 11.97
CA ALA A 238 11.32 10.18 10.62
C ALA A 238 12.22 10.98 9.68
N SER A 239 12.58 10.34 8.58
CA SER A 239 13.52 10.88 7.60
C SER A 239 13.12 10.47 6.18
N TYR A 240 13.92 10.91 5.21
CA TYR A 240 13.80 10.53 3.81
C TYR A 240 15.13 10.03 3.27
N GLY A 241 15.06 9.15 2.28
CA GLY A 241 16.23 8.70 1.54
C GLY A 241 17.06 7.66 2.28
N LEU A 242 18.06 7.13 1.59
CA LEU A 242 18.98 6.16 2.19
C LEU A 242 19.85 6.83 3.26
N ASP A 243 20.43 7.99 2.97
CA ASP A 243 21.21 8.77 3.95
C ASP A 243 20.45 9.02 5.25
N GLY A 244 19.16 9.36 5.16
CA GLY A 244 18.31 9.57 6.32
C GLY A 244 18.04 8.30 7.13
N LEU A 245 18.04 7.12 6.49
CA LEU A 245 17.94 5.83 7.17
C LEU A 245 19.27 5.50 7.86
N GLU A 246 20.38 5.58 7.11
CA GLU A 246 21.69 5.10 7.56
C GLU A 246 22.33 6.01 8.62
N SER A 247 21.96 7.29 8.64
CA SER A 247 22.36 8.23 9.69
C SER A 247 21.53 8.12 10.98
N SER A 248 20.45 7.33 10.99
CA SER A 248 19.70 7.07 12.21
C SER A 248 20.57 6.34 13.23
N PRO A 249 20.55 6.74 14.52
CA PRO A 249 21.26 6.01 15.58
C PRO A 249 20.81 4.54 15.73
N SER A 250 19.56 4.25 15.35
CA SER A 250 19.00 2.89 15.34
C SER A 250 18.14 2.71 14.09
N TRP A 251 18.46 1.72 13.27
CA TRP A 251 17.63 1.35 12.13
C TRP A 251 17.71 -0.13 11.84
N ALA A 252 16.61 -0.67 11.31
CA ALA A 252 16.46 -2.08 11.01
C ALA A 252 17.10 -2.39 9.66
N ARG A 253 18.19 -3.16 9.62
CA ARG A 253 18.76 -3.71 8.39
C ARG A 253 17.75 -4.64 7.72
N PRO A 254 17.69 -4.69 6.37
CA PRO A 254 16.82 -5.62 5.69
C PRO A 254 17.36 -7.04 5.78
N HIS A 255 16.46 -8.02 5.90
CA HIS A 255 16.82 -9.44 5.96
C HIS A 255 16.14 -10.25 4.86
N ARG A 256 16.81 -11.34 4.47
CA ARG A 256 16.25 -12.44 3.69
C ARG A 256 16.43 -13.76 4.42
N ALA A 257 15.54 -14.71 4.18
CA ALA A 257 15.68 -16.06 4.71
C ALA A 257 16.97 -16.71 4.17
N ALA A 258 17.70 -17.41 5.03
CA ALA A 258 18.92 -18.13 4.71
C ALA A 258 18.99 -19.42 5.54
N GLY A 259 18.67 -20.56 4.93
CA GLY A 259 18.53 -21.84 5.65
C GLY A 259 17.42 -21.74 6.70
N ASN A 260 17.76 -22.04 7.96
CA ASN A 260 16.83 -22.00 9.10
C ASN A 260 16.89 -20.67 9.87
N GLY A 261 17.36 -19.59 9.25
CA GLY A 261 17.46 -18.28 9.89
C GLY A 261 17.51 -17.14 8.89
N TRP A 262 18.15 -16.04 9.28
CA TRP A 262 18.14 -14.79 8.53
C TRP A 262 19.55 -14.32 8.18
N LEU A 263 19.65 -13.65 7.04
CA LEU A 263 20.86 -12.94 6.61
C LEU A 263 20.50 -11.48 6.33
N SER A 264 21.16 -10.55 7.03
CA SER A 264 21.06 -9.13 6.72
C SER A 264 21.80 -8.77 5.43
N PHE A 265 21.36 -7.72 4.74
CA PHE A 265 22.02 -7.21 3.54
C PHE A 265 21.94 -5.69 3.46
N THR A 266 22.69 -5.08 2.53
CA THR A 266 22.67 -3.62 2.33
C THR A 266 21.45 -3.21 1.50
N PRO A 267 20.58 -2.30 1.97
CA PRO A 267 19.49 -1.78 1.15
C PRO A 267 20.03 -0.99 -0.05
N ASN A 268 19.29 -0.99 -1.16
CA ASN A 268 19.61 -0.15 -2.33
C ASN A 268 18.83 1.18 -2.31
N GLU A 269 19.35 2.12 -3.10
CA GLU A 269 18.78 3.47 -3.29
C GLU A 269 17.64 3.55 -4.29
N THR A 270 17.42 2.50 -5.08
CA THR A 270 16.50 2.46 -6.24
C THR A 270 15.17 3.16 -5.98
N TYR A 271 14.40 2.70 -4.98
CA TYR A 271 13.09 3.28 -4.66
C TYR A 271 13.17 4.58 -3.84
N TYR A 272 14.33 4.97 -3.30
CA TYR A 272 14.49 6.28 -2.67
C TYR A 272 14.54 7.43 -3.69
N GLN A 273 14.81 7.14 -4.97
CA GLN A 273 14.61 8.11 -6.06
C GLN A 273 13.15 8.56 -6.16
N LEU A 274 12.21 7.71 -5.71
CA LEU A 274 10.77 7.95 -5.74
C LEU A 274 10.27 8.47 -4.39
N ALA A 275 10.77 9.64 -3.95
CA ALA A 275 10.53 10.13 -2.59
C ALA A 275 9.03 10.12 -2.18
N PRO A 276 8.08 10.69 -2.94
CA PRO A 276 6.66 10.62 -2.57
C PRO A 276 6.09 9.19 -2.50
N ALA A 277 6.55 8.30 -3.38
CA ALA A 277 6.00 6.95 -3.48
C ALA A 277 6.60 5.97 -2.47
N ALA A 278 7.88 6.13 -2.08
CA ALA A 278 8.61 5.13 -1.30
C ALA A 278 9.74 5.67 -0.39
N GLY A 279 9.82 6.99 -0.19
CA GLY A 279 11.00 7.62 0.39
C GLY A 279 11.08 7.72 1.92
N VAL A 280 9.98 7.50 2.65
CA VAL A 280 9.92 7.73 4.10
C VAL A 280 10.60 6.60 4.88
N ASN A 281 11.34 6.98 5.91
CA ASN A 281 11.75 6.10 7.00
C ASN A 281 11.11 6.58 8.30
N ALA A 282 10.70 5.68 9.18
CA ALA A 282 10.17 6.04 10.50
C ALA A 282 10.28 4.89 11.51
N SER A 283 10.30 5.22 12.79
CA SER A 283 10.16 4.28 13.91
C SER A 283 8.69 3.94 14.17
N ILE A 284 8.42 2.93 15.02
CA ILE A 284 7.02 2.61 15.36
C ILE A 284 6.36 3.75 16.15
N ARG A 285 7.10 4.45 17.01
CA ARG A 285 6.59 5.61 17.76
C ARG A 285 6.25 6.81 16.89
N ASP A 286 7.02 7.03 15.84
CA ASP A 286 6.67 8.03 14.83
C ASP A 286 5.39 7.62 14.10
N MET A 287 5.25 6.34 13.80
CA MET A 287 4.06 5.80 13.14
C MET A 287 2.82 5.74 14.04
N GLU A 288 2.96 5.63 15.36
CA GLU A 288 1.88 5.81 16.33
C GLU A 288 1.34 7.24 16.25
N ARG A 289 2.22 8.25 16.25
CA ARG A 289 1.84 9.67 16.10
C ARG A 289 1.16 9.92 14.77
N TRP A 290 1.67 9.31 13.70
CA TRP A 290 1.06 9.36 12.37
C TRP A 290 -0.34 8.76 12.38
N LEU A 291 -0.50 7.57 12.97
CA LEU A 291 -1.79 6.87 13.07
C LEU A 291 -2.81 7.69 13.88
N ILE A 292 -2.41 8.23 15.04
CA ILE A 292 -3.23 9.15 15.85
C ILE A 292 -3.66 10.37 15.02
N ALA A 293 -2.73 10.96 14.26
CA ALA A 293 -3.02 12.12 13.42
C ALA A 293 -4.02 11.80 12.30
N GLN A 294 -3.86 10.66 11.62
CA GLN A 294 -4.76 10.21 10.56
C GLN A 294 -6.18 9.88 11.07
N MET A 295 -6.30 9.47 12.33
CA MET A 295 -7.61 9.30 12.98
C MET A 295 -8.20 10.62 13.52
N GLY A 296 -7.54 11.76 13.34
CA GLY A 296 -8.04 13.07 13.75
C GLY A 296 -7.67 13.49 15.18
N GLY A 297 -6.70 12.83 15.82
CA GLY A 297 -6.16 13.20 17.14
C GLY A 297 -5.18 14.38 17.12
N ARG A 298 -4.79 14.86 15.93
CA ARG A 298 -3.84 15.99 15.74
C ARG A 298 -4.41 17.05 14.79
N ARG A 299 -5.62 17.54 15.08
CA ARG A 299 -6.38 18.48 14.23
C ARG A 299 -5.65 19.79 13.92
N ASN A 300 -4.73 20.21 14.79
CA ASN A 300 -3.89 21.38 14.58
C ASN A 300 -2.83 21.19 13.48
N VAL A 301 -2.58 19.94 13.05
CA VAL A 301 -1.66 19.59 11.96
C VAL A 301 -2.41 19.01 10.78
N LEU A 302 -3.35 18.08 11.02
CA LEU A 302 -4.21 17.48 10.00
C LEU A 302 -5.67 17.76 10.34
N PRO A 303 -6.27 18.83 9.78
CA PRO A 303 -7.68 19.18 10.00
C PRO A 303 -8.65 18.06 9.60
N ALA A 304 -9.79 18.00 10.26
CA ALA A 304 -10.83 16.99 10.04
C ALA A 304 -11.33 16.95 8.58
N ASN A 305 -11.70 18.11 8.02
CA ASN A 305 -12.16 18.26 6.63
C ASN A 305 -11.10 17.78 5.61
N LEU A 306 -9.83 17.99 5.91
CA LEU A 306 -8.74 17.50 5.08
C LEU A 306 -8.70 15.96 5.13
N LEU A 307 -8.73 15.36 6.32
CA LEU A 307 -8.71 13.89 6.47
C LEU A 307 -9.92 13.23 5.80
N GLU A 308 -11.12 13.80 5.95
CA GLU A 308 -12.33 13.35 5.25
C GLU A 308 -12.10 13.31 3.73
N ARG A 309 -11.53 14.36 3.16
CA ARG A 309 -11.20 14.40 1.73
C ARG A 309 -10.16 13.35 1.33
N LEU A 310 -9.10 13.17 2.12
CA LEU A 310 -8.04 12.21 1.81
C LEU A 310 -8.52 10.75 1.86
N HIS A 311 -9.51 10.47 2.70
CA HIS A 311 -10.04 9.12 2.94
C HIS A 311 -11.38 8.86 2.24
N THR A 312 -11.89 9.80 1.45
CA THR A 312 -13.09 9.60 0.64
C THR A 312 -12.81 8.58 -0.47
N PRO A 313 -13.54 7.45 -0.54
CA PRO A 313 -13.42 6.50 -1.64
C PRO A 313 -13.61 7.19 -2.99
N ASP A 314 -12.75 6.89 -3.95
CA ASP A 314 -12.80 7.49 -5.29
C ASP A 314 -12.93 6.39 -6.36
N VAL A 315 -11.81 5.76 -6.74
CA VAL A 315 -11.80 4.76 -7.83
C VAL A 315 -11.89 3.33 -7.30
N VAL A 316 -12.71 2.48 -7.94
CA VAL A 316 -12.86 1.06 -7.56
C VAL A 316 -11.59 0.25 -7.79
N THR A 317 -11.29 -0.68 -6.89
CA THR A 317 -10.11 -1.58 -6.96
C THR A 317 -10.54 -3.05 -6.78
N PRO A 318 -11.24 -3.66 -7.75
CA PRO A 318 -11.81 -4.99 -7.59
C PRO A 318 -10.75 -6.09 -7.33
N SER A 319 -9.54 -5.94 -7.86
CA SER A 319 -8.43 -6.87 -7.60
C SER A 319 -8.07 -6.98 -6.11
N GLU A 320 -8.27 -5.89 -5.34
CA GLU A 320 -7.97 -5.86 -3.91
C GLU A 320 -8.93 -6.73 -3.08
N LEU A 321 -10.12 -7.07 -3.60
CA LEU A 321 -11.04 -8.02 -2.95
C LEU A 321 -10.47 -9.44 -2.95
N HIS A 322 -9.55 -9.74 -3.87
CA HIS A 322 -9.03 -11.10 -4.06
C HIS A 322 -7.55 -11.27 -3.71
N ALA A 323 -6.85 -10.17 -3.42
CA ALA A 323 -5.40 -10.11 -3.24
C ALA A 323 -4.84 -10.93 -2.05
N SER A 324 -5.66 -11.29 -1.06
CA SER A 324 -5.25 -12.15 0.05
C SER A 324 -6.43 -12.97 0.60
N PRO A 325 -6.18 -14.05 1.38
CA PRO A 325 -7.23 -14.82 2.02
C PRO A 325 -8.16 -13.97 2.90
N TRP A 326 -7.60 -13.11 3.76
CA TRP A 326 -8.40 -12.24 4.63
C TRP A 326 -9.22 -11.23 3.81
N ARG A 327 -8.69 -10.74 2.68
CA ARG A 327 -9.42 -9.80 1.82
C ARG A 327 -10.64 -10.46 1.20
N ARG A 328 -10.47 -11.67 0.65
CA ARG A 328 -11.58 -12.44 0.08
C ARG A 328 -12.69 -12.73 1.08
N ALA A 329 -12.33 -12.95 2.34
CA ALA A 329 -13.28 -13.31 3.37
C ALA A 329 -13.95 -12.10 4.04
N ARG A 330 -13.26 -10.95 4.11
CA ARG A 330 -13.70 -9.80 4.91
C ARG A 330 -14.17 -8.60 4.10
N LEU A 331 -13.69 -8.45 2.86
CA LEU A 331 -13.99 -7.27 2.06
C LEU A 331 -15.23 -7.49 1.20
N SER A 332 -16.20 -6.59 1.33
CA SER A 332 -17.35 -6.49 0.41
C SER A 332 -17.20 -5.35 -0.60
N ALA A 333 -16.26 -4.43 -0.38
CA ALA A 333 -15.95 -3.33 -1.27
C ALA A 333 -14.50 -2.89 -1.14
N ALA A 334 -13.90 -2.45 -2.25
CA ALA A 334 -12.54 -1.91 -2.24
C ALA A 334 -12.37 -0.78 -3.24
N HIS A 335 -11.83 0.34 -2.74
CA HIS A 335 -11.57 1.55 -3.49
C HIS A 335 -10.18 2.10 -3.14
N TYR A 336 -9.68 2.99 -3.99
CA TYR A 336 -8.55 3.85 -3.71
C TYR A 336 -9.05 5.30 -3.57
N ALA A 337 -8.55 6.00 -2.56
CA ALA A 337 -8.73 7.41 -2.30
C ALA A 337 -7.43 8.16 -2.65
N LEU A 338 -7.17 9.31 -2.04
CA LEU A 338 -5.92 10.04 -2.29
C LEU A 338 -4.80 9.42 -1.44
N GLY A 339 -4.00 8.51 -2.03
CA GLY A 339 -2.88 7.84 -1.36
C GLY A 339 -3.27 6.85 -0.26
N TRP A 340 -4.55 6.43 -0.21
CA TRP A 340 -5.12 5.51 0.77
C TRP A 340 -6.00 4.48 0.09
N ARG A 341 -5.99 3.23 0.59
CA ARG A 341 -7.04 2.28 0.24
C ARG A 341 -8.19 2.44 1.22
N VAL A 342 -9.40 2.30 0.71
CA VAL A 342 -10.64 2.35 1.50
C VAL A 342 -11.44 1.10 1.22
N TYR A 343 -11.66 0.30 2.26
CA TYR A 343 -12.39 -0.95 2.15
C TYR A 343 -13.64 -0.94 3.02
N THR A 344 -14.64 -1.73 2.63
CA THR A 344 -15.66 -2.20 3.57
C THR A 344 -15.20 -3.54 4.13
N TYR A 345 -14.70 -3.55 5.36
CA TYR A 345 -14.19 -4.73 6.08
C TYR A 345 -15.19 -5.14 7.17
N GLY A 346 -15.80 -6.32 7.04
CA GLY A 346 -16.73 -6.81 8.06
C GLY A 346 -17.92 -5.88 8.32
N GLY A 347 -18.32 -5.07 7.32
CA GLY A 347 -19.37 -4.06 7.42
C GLY A 347 -18.89 -2.66 7.83
N GLU A 348 -17.60 -2.49 8.12
CA GLU A 348 -17.03 -1.22 8.61
C GLU A 348 -16.07 -0.60 7.59
N THR A 349 -15.97 0.74 7.57
CA THR A 349 -15.00 1.43 6.72
C THR A 349 -13.59 1.31 7.30
N LEU A 350 -12.73 0.58 6.61
CA LEU A 350 -11.32 0.43 6.91
C LEU A 350 -10.48 1.33 6.00
N ILE A 351 -9.73 2.26 6.60
CA ILE A 351 -8.69 3.02 5.92
C ILE A 351 -7.38 2.28 6.08
N TYR A 352 -6.71 1.99 4.96
CA TYR A 352 -5.58 1.08 4.95
C TYR A 352 -4.49 1.47 3.95
N HIS A 353 -3.24 1.21 4.29
CA HIS A 353 -2.16 1.16 3.30
C HIS A 353 -1.06 0.19 3.75
N ALA A 354 -0.32 -0.33 2.78
CA ALA A 354 0.85 -1.16 3.02
C ALA A 354 2.03 -0.73 2.16
N GLY A 355 3.22 -1.14 2.59
CA GLY A 355 4.48 -0.94 1.89
C GLY A 355 5.26 -2.23 1.73
N ALA A 356 5.93 -2.38 0.59
CA ALA A 356 6.88 -3.45 0.34
C ALA A 356 8.04 -2.92 -0.51
N VAL A 357 9.26 -3.19 -0.05
CA VAL A 357 10.50 -3.15 -0.85
C VAL A 357 11.38 -4.31 -0.38
N ALA A 358 12.49 -4.59 -1.07
CA ALA A 358 13.38 -5.68 -0.69
C ALA A 358 13.78 -5.61 0.80
N GLY A 359 13.37 -6.62 1.57
CA GLY A 359 13.69 -6.77 2.98
C GLY A 359 12.90 -5.86 3.93
N TYR A 360 11.86 -5.17 3.47
CA TYR A 360 10.97 -4.38 4.33
C TYR A 360 9.51 -4.54 3.95
N ARG A 361 8.67 -4.52 4.97
CA ARG A 361 7.22 -4.50 4.82
C ARG A 361 6.61 -3.63 5.91
N THR A 362 5.51 -2.99 5.57
CA THR A 362 4.75 -2.15 6.49
C THR A 362 3.27 -2.30 6.23
N MET A 363 2.47 -2.16 7.28
CA MET A 363 1.01 -2.10 7.21
C MET A 363 0.50 -1.11 8.23
N ILE A 364 -0.47 -0.29 7.82
CA ILE A 364 -1.26 0.55 8.72
C ILE A 364 -2.73 0.40 8.32
N GLY A 365 -3.60 0.29 9.31
CA GLY A 365 -5.03 0.28 9.09
C GLY A 365 -5.78 0.81 10.29
N PHE A 366 -6.93 1.44 10.06
CA PHE A 366 -7.79 1.94 11.13
C PHE A 366 -9.24 2.07 10.71
N PHE A 367 -10.11 2.01 11.72
CA PHE A 367 -11.54 2.25 11.59
C PHE A 367 -11.88 3.63 12.17
N PRO A 368 -12.18 4.64 11.33
CA PRO A 368 -12.47 6.00 11.80
C PRO A 368 -13.62 6.06 12.81
N ARG A 369 -14.66 5.21 12.62
CA ARG A 369 -15.82 5.09 13.53
C ARG A 369 -15.41 4.77 14.96
N TYR A 370 -14.40 3.91 15.14
CA TYR A 370 -13.96 3.43 16.45
C TYR A 370 -12.71 4.15 16.96
N ARG A 371 -12.09 5.02 16.14
CA ARG A 371 -10.77 5.61 16.38
C ARG A 371 -9.74 4.55 16.82
N ALA A 372 -9.84 3.37 16.22
CA ALA A 372 -9.04 2.20 16.54
C ALA A 372 -8.23 1.78 15.32
N GLY A 373 -6.92 1.59 15.49
CA GLY A 373 -6.02 1.26 14.41
C GLY A 373 -4.80 0.48 14.85
N VAL A 374 -4.16 -0.15 13.87
CA VAL A 374 -2.95 -0.96 14.03
C VAL A 374 -1.91 -0.48 13.03
N VAL A 375 -0.66 -0.43 13.47
CA VAL A 375 0.49 -0.25 12.58
C VAL A 375 1.55 -1.30 12.89
N THR A 376 2.15 -1.87 11.85
CA THR A 376 3.16 -2.94 11.93
C THR A 376 4.26 -2.70 10.90
N LEU A 377 5.51 -2.76 11.33
CA LEU A 377 6.73 -2.57 10.54
C LEU A 377 7.62 -3.80 10.73
N TRP A 378 8.15 -4.39 9.66
CA TRP A 378 9.09 -5.51 9.79
C TRP A 378 10.15 -5.52 8.68
N ASN A 379 11.34 -6.03 9.01
CA ASN A 379 12.55 -5.99 8.19
C ASN A 379 12.87 -7.33 7.52
N ALA A 380 11.83 -8.00 7.00
CA ALA A 380 11.96 -9.20 6.19
C ALA A 380 10.87 -9.25 5.10
N ASN A 381 11.09 -10.04 4.05
CA ASN A 381 10.11 -10.23 2.97
C ASN A 381 8.94 -11.17 3.32
N GLY A 382 9.07 -11.94 4.41
CA GLY A 382 8.08 -12.93 4.84
C GLY A 382 6.69 -12.32 5.03
N ALA A 383 5.64 -13.03 4.60
CA ALA A 383 4.26 -12.56 4.64
C ALA A 383 3.55 -12.86 5.97
N MET A 384 4.12 -13.73 6.82
CA MET A 384 3.47 -14.20 8.06
C MET A 384 2.98 -13.05 8.96
N PRO A 385 3.76 -11.97 9.21
CA PRO A 385 3.26 -10.84 10.01
C PRO A 385 2.02 -10.13 9.45
N SER A 386 1.78 -10.21 8.13
CA SER A 386 0.65 -9.53 7.49
C SER A 386 -0.72 -10.10 7.90
N GLY A 387 -0.76 -11.32 8.41
CA GLY A 387 -1.98 -11.94 8.95
C GLY A 387 -2.38 -11.41 10.32
N LEU A 388 -1.46 -10.83 11.08
CA LEU A 388 -1.74 -10.41 12.46
C LEU A 388 -2.73 -9.23 12.53
N MET A 389 -2.58 -8.24 11.65
CA MET A 389 -3.47 -7.08 11.61
C MET A 389 -4.96 -7.45 11.43
N PRO A 390 -5.35 -8.26 10.43
CA PRO A 390 -6.75 -8.68 10.30
C PRO A 390 -7.22 -9.55 11.47
N MET A 391 -6.35 -10.31 12.14
CA MET A 391 -6.73 -11.05 13.36
C MET A 391 -7.08 -10.08 14.51
N VAL A 392 -6.29 -9.01 14.68
CA VAL A 392 -6.60 -7.95 15.65
C VAL A 392 -7.90 -7.24 15.28
N PHE A 393 -8.11 -6.88 14.01
CA PHE A 393 -9.35 -6.23 13.57
C PHE A 393 -10.57 -7.12 13.75
N ASP A 394 -10.48 -8.41 13.45
CA ASP A 394 -11.55 -9.37 13.71
C ASP A 394 -11.92 -9.40 15.19
N GLY A 395 -10.91 -9.48 16.08
CA GLY A 395 -11.09 -9.42 17.53
C GLY A 395 -11.78 -8.13 17.99
N LEU A 396 -11.30 -6.96 17.55
CA LEU A 396 -11.88 -5.66 17.91
C LEU A 396 -13.34 -5.50 17.41
N LEU A 397 -13.65 -6.01 16.23
CA LEU A 397 -15.00 -5.95 15.66
C LEU A 397 -15.92 -7.05 16.20
N GLY A 398 -15.39 -8.05 16.92
CA GLY A 398 -16.17 -9.20 17.40
C GLY A 398 -16.57 -10.15 16.26
N LEU A 399 -15.79 -10.17 15.18
CA LEU A 399 -15.98 -11.09 14.06
C LEU A 399 -15.44 -12.49 14.43
N PRO A 400 -15.91 -13.56 13.78
CA PRO A 400 -15.40 -14.91 14.03
C PRO A 400 -13.89 -14.98 13.80
N HIS A 401 -13.12 -15.50 14.76
CA HIS A 401 -11.67 -15.62 14.65
C HIS A 401 -11.24 -16.50 13.47
N VAL A 402 -10.17 -16.10 12.78
CA VAL A 402 -9.51 -16.87 11.73
C VAL A 402 -8.00 -16.65 11.83
N ASP A 403 -7.22 -17.73 11.82
CA ASP A 403 -5.76 -17.69 11.83
C ASP A 403 -5.18 -17.24 10.48
N TRP A 404 -5.27 -15.94 10.20
CA TRP A 404 -4.76 -15.35 8.96
C TRP A 404 -3.22 -15.41 8.85
N ALA A 405 -2.51 -15.54 9.96
CA ALA A 405 -1.05 -15.61 10.02
C ALA A 405 -0.51 -17.05 9.93
N GLY A 406 -1.35 -18.08 10.12
CA GLY A 406 -0.92 -19.48 10.16
C GLY A 406 -0.09 -19.83 11.40
N LEU A 407 -0.36 -19.15 12.52
CA LEU A 407 0.39 -19.29 13.77
C LEU A 407 -0.22 -20.33 14.73
N GLU A 408 -1.47 -20.70 14.55
CA GLU A 408 -2.20 -21.57 15.48
C GLU A 408 -2.22 -23.04 15.01
N SER A 409 -1.97 -23.26 13.72
CA SER A 409 -1.73 -24.61 13.17
C SER A 409 -0.27 -25.05 13.36
N PRO A 410 0.01 -26.37 13.50
CA PRO A 410 1.38 -26.89 13.50
C PRO A 410 2.14 -26.41 12.26
N PRO A 411 3.46 -26.14 12.34
CA PRO A 411 4.24 -25.76 11.17
C PRO A 411 4.07 -26.82 10.07
N VAL A 412 3.59 -26.42 8.90
CA VAL A 412 3.59 -27.32 7.74
C VAL A 412 5.06 -27.58 7.42
N ALA A 413 5.50 -28.83 7.52
CA ALA A 413 6.86 -29.20 7.20
C ALA A 413 7.18 -28.73 5.77
N SER A 414 8.22 -27.92 5.61
CA SER A 414 8.75 -27.51 4.32
C SER A 414 9.04 -28.77 3.49
N ILE A 415 8.27 -29.00 2.43
CA ILE A 415 8.62 -30.00 1.42
C ILE A 415 9.89 -29.47 0.74
N ALA A 416 11.03 -30.05 1.10
CA ALA A 416 12.28 -29.78 0.40
C ALA A 416 12.05 -30.02 -1.11
N PRO A 417 12.54 -29.15 -2.00
CA PRO A 417 12.41 -29.40 -3.43
C PRO A 417 13.08 -30.74 -3.73
N ALA A 418 12.31 -31.67 -4.29
CA ALA A 418 12.83 -32.95 -4.72
C ALA A 418 13.99 -32.69 -5.69
N HIS A 419 15.19 -33.09 -5.29
CA HIS A 419 16.34 -33.16 -6.19
C HIS A 419 15.95 -34.08 -7.35
N THR A 420 15.59 -33.50 -8.49
CA THR A 420 15.50 -34.25 -9.75
C THR A 420 16.91 -34.66 -10.11
N ALA A 421 17.25 -35.91 -9.80
CA ALA A 421 18.45 -36.56 -10.31
C ALA A 421 18.40 -36.51 -11.84
N SER A 422 19.37 -35.81 -12.43
CA SER A 422 19.64 -35.83 -13.86
C SER A 422 19.93 -37.27 -14.29
N HIS A 423 18.96 -37.94 -14.90
CA HIS A 423 19.20 -39.15 -15.66
C HIS A 423 20.08 -38.82 -16.87
N LYS A 424 21.36 -39.18 -16.78
CA LYS A 424 22.22 -39.36 -17.94
C LYS A 424 21.63 -40.50 -18.78
N HIS A 425 21.06 -40.19 -19.94
CA HIS A 425 20.87 -41.18 -21.00
C HIS A 425 22.14 -41.24 -21.84
N HIS A 426 22.77 -42.42 -21.85
CA HIS A 426 23.67 -42.86 -22.90
C HIS A 426 22.87 -43.40 -24.09
N GLY A 427 23.34 -43.11 -25.30
CA GLY A 427 23.40 -44.08 -26.39
C GLY A 427 22.39 -43.91 -27.54
N SER A 428 22.84 -43.31 -28.64
CA SER A 428 23.12 -44.00 -29.91
C SER A 428 24.06 -43.16 -30.76
#